data_AF-A0A934QYV5-F1
#
_entry.id   AF-A0A934QYV5-F1
#
_cell.length_a   1.000
_cell.length_b   1.000
_cell.length_c   1.000
_cell.angle_alpha   90.00
_cell.angle_beta   90.00
_cell.angle_gamma   90.00
#
_symmetry.space_group_name_H-M   'P 1'
#
loop_
_entity.id
_entity.type
_entity.pdbx_description
1 polymer ?
#
loop_
_entity_poly.entity_id
_entity_poly.type
_entity_poly.pdbx_seq_one_letter_code
_entity_poly.pdbx_strand_id
1 'polypeptide(L)'
;MRRLVRWLHHWGTSLPGLLRPPDRTTAFLRYGLERTLHDGAAAETSALALELGMISSAVADRDVEKRLADAQRRVTDILEDLRKVGSMIYPPVLATTGLGPGLHAVAEGRGLRLRLDLPSTELGAEARSRTGLLVADHFQTLRPGSVVRVRVRGRRLVRVRITDQQPGGAMPRERRAVLRCA
;
A
#
# COMPACT_ATOMS: atom_id res chain seq x y z
N MET A 1 -24.89 8.05 -38.90
CA MET A 1 -25.00 8.88 -37.68
C MET A 1 -26.29 8.53 -36.95
N ARG A 2 -26.27 8.47 -35.60
CA ARG A 2 -27.35 8.06 -34.66
C ARG A 2 -27.43 6.57 -34.29
N ARG A 3 -26.43 6.08 -33.55
CA ARG A 3 -26.58 5.01 -32.55
C ARG A 3 -25.79 5.40 -31.31
N LEU A 4 -26.44 6.14 -30.41
CA LEU A 4 -25.87 6.62 -29.17
C LEU A 4 -26.98 6.64 -28.10
N VAL A 5 -26.65 6.09 -26.93
CA VAL A 5 -27.37 6.24 -25.65
C VAL A 5 -28.64 5.40 -25.45
N ARG A 6 -28.49 4.10 -25.16
CA ARG A 6 -29.48 3.26 -24.44
C ARG A 6 -28.82 2.17 -23.59
N TRP A 7 -27.84 2.53 -22.75
CA TRP A 7 -27.13 1.54 -21.89
C TRP A 7 -26.95 1.96 -20.43
N LEU A 8 -27.61 3.03 -19.95
CA LEU A 8 -27.23 3.66 -18.68
C LEU A 8 -28.12 3.44 -17.45
N HIS A 9 -29.19 2.64 -17.47
CA HIS A 9 -30.12 2.57 -16.31
C HIS A 9 -30.42 1.15 -15.75
N HIS A 10 -29.52 0.16 -15.85
CA HIS A 10 -29.79 -1.15 -15.22
C HIS A 10 -28.59 -1.90 -14.60
N TRP A 11 -27.69 -1.27 -13.83
CA TRP A 11 -26.64 -2.07 -13.16
C TRP A 11 -26.40 -1.65 -11.71
N GLY A 12 -27.39 -1.95 -10.87
CA GLY A 12 -27.25 -2.02 -9.42
C GLY A 12 -27.24 -3.47 -8.93
N THR A 13 -26.25 -4.28 -9.34
CA THR A 13 -25.88 -5.55 -8.68
C THR A 13 -24.39 -5.81 -8.95
N SER A 14 -23.65 -6.17 -7.90
CA SER A 14 -22.22 -6.42 -7.96
C SER A 14 -21.89 -7.64 -8.81
N LEU A 15 -21.26 -7.43 -9.97
CA LEU A 15 -20.60 -8.52 -10.70
C LEU A 15 -19.47 -9.09 -9.82
N PRO A 16 -19.43 -10.41 -9.54
CA PRO A 16 -18.32 -11.01 -8.82
C PRO A 16 -17.01 -10.69 -9.54
N GLY A 17 -16.11 -10.01 -8.84
CA GLY A 17 -14.80 -9.60 -9.38
C GLY A 17 -14.62 -8.10 -9.58
N LEU A 18 -15.66 -7.27 -9.49
CA LEU A 18 -15.46 -5.82 -9.56
C LEU A 18 -14.87 -5.28 -8.24
N LEU A 19 -13.71 -4.64 -8.32
CA LEU A 19 -13.13 -3.87 -7.22
C LEU A 19 -13.58 -2.42 -7.35
N ARG A 20 -13.95 -1.82 -6.21
CA ARG A 20 -14.24 -0.40 -6.12
C ARG A 20 -12.92 0.34 -5.93
N PRO A 21 -12.46 1.15 -6.90
CA PRO A 21 -11.27 1.95 -6.72
C PRO A 21 -11.50 3.00 -5.64
N PRO A 22 -10.48 3.35 -4.84
CA PRO A 22 -10.58 4.48 -3.93
C PRO A 22 -10.87 5.75 -4.74
N ASP A 23 -11.75 6.60 -4.22
CA ASP A 23 -11.90 7.95 -4.74
C ASP A 23 -10.67 8.80 -4.39
N ARG A 24 -10.59 9.99 -5.00
CA ARG A 24 -9.46 10.90 -4.82
C ARG A 24 -9.31 11.33 -3.36
N THR A 25 -10.42 11.63 -2.70
CA THR A 25 -10.43 12.06 -1.30
C THR A 25 -9.89 10.97 -0.38
N THR A 26 -10.32 9.72 -0.57
CA THR A 26 -9.86 8.57 0.20
C THR A 26 -8.36 8.34 0.04
N ALA A 27 -7.85 8.40 -1.20
CA ALA A 27 -6.42 8.24 -1.45
C ALA A 27 -5.60 9.38 -0.81
N PHE A 28 -6.08 10.63 -0.92
CA PHE A 28 -5.45 11.79 -0.31
C PHE A 28 -5.44 11.71 1.22
N LEU A 29 -6.57 11.37 1.85
CA LEU A 29 -6.68 11.25 3.29
C LEU A 29 -5.80 10.13 3.84
N ARG A 30 -5.76 8.96 3.19
CA ARG A 30 -4.91 7.85 3.62
C ARG A 30 -3.42 8.20 3.51
N TYR A 31 -3.00 8.84 2.42
CA TYR A 31 -1.63 9.35 2.30
C TYR A 31 -1.32 10.39 3.38
N GLY A 32 -2.21 11.36 3.62
CA GLY A 32 -2.03 12.37 4.67
C GLY A 32 -1.91 11.76 6.06
N LEU A 33 -2.77 10.78 6.40
CA LEU A 33 -2.72 10.08 7.69
C LEU A 33 -1.41 9.32 7.88
N GLU A 34 -0.96 8.57 6.86
CA GLU A 34 0.35 7.91 6.92
C GLU A 34 1.47 8.94 7.13
N ARG A 35 1.43 10.05 6.40
CA ARG A 35 2.45 11.10 6.51
C ARG A 35 2.48 11.75 7.89
N THR A 36 1.31 12.03 8.48
CA THR A 36 1.20 12.54 9.85
C THR A 36 1.74 11.53 10.87
N LEU A 37 1.45 10.24 10.71
CA LEU A 37 2.00 9.20 11.58
C LEU A 37 3.53 9.11 11.45
N HIS A 38 4.05 9.20 10.22
CA HIS A 38 5.47 9.14 9.94
C HIS A 38 6.21 10.37 10.48
N ASP A 39 5.77 11.56 10.09
CA ASP A 39 6.48 12.82 10.39
C ASP A 39 6.26 13.29 11.84
N GLY A 40 5.17 12.86 12.50
CA GLY A 40 4.93 13.11 13.91
C GLY A 40 5.42 11.97 14.79
N ALA A 41 4.54 11.00 15.03
CA ALA A 41 4.75 9.96 16.03
C ALA A 41 6.02 9.12 15.77
N ALA A 42 6.28 8.71 14.53
CA ALA A 42 7.47 7.89 14.24
C ALA A 42 8.77 8.68 14.34
N ALA A 43 8.80 9.95 13.94
CA ALA A 43 9.97 10.83 14.07
C ALA A 43 10.31 11.08 15.56
N GLU A 44 9.31 11.42 16.38
CA GLU A 44 9.48 11.65 17.81
C GLU A 44 9.92 10.38 18.54
N THR A 45 9.29 9.24 18.24
CA THR A 45 9.68 7.94 18.81
C THR A 45 11.11 7.55 18.43
N SER A 46 11.54 7.86 17.20
CA SER A 46 12.92 7.64 16.75
C SER A 46 13.92 8.50 17.53
N ALA A 47 13.60 9.77 17.78
CA ALA A 47 14.43 10.67 18.58
C ALA A 47 14.58 10.16 20.02
N LEU A 48 13.48 9.72 20.64
CA LEU A 48 13.50 9.14 21.99
C LEU A 48 14.36 7.87 22.06
N ALA A 49 14.27 6.98 21.06
CA ALA A 49 15.11 5.79 21.00
C ALA A 49 16.61 6.15 20.92
N LEU A 50 16.97 7.21 20.19
CA LEU A 50 18.35 7.69 20.12
C LEU A 50 18.80 8.30 21.46
N GLU A 51 17.95 9.11 22.09
CA GLU A 51 18.23 9.71 23.40
C GLU A 51 18.48 8.65 24.48
N LEU A 52 17.62 7.62 24.56
CA LEU A 52 17.81 6.49 25.48
C LEU A 52 19.13 5.76 25.24
N GLY A 53 19.54 5.58 23.97
CA GLY A 53 20.82 4.99 23.63
C GLY A 53 22.02 5.83 24.07
N MET A 54 21.94 7.16 23.88
CA MET A 54 22.97 8.08 24.34
C MET A 54 23.12 8.06 25.86
N ILE A 55 22.00 8.12 26.60
CA ILE A 55 22.02 8.04 28.06
C ILE A 55 22.57 6.69 28.52
N SER A 56 22.11 5.59 27.92
CA SER A 56 22.59 4.24 28.24
C SER A 56 24.12 4.14 28.09
N SER A 57 24.69 4.75 27.04
CA SER A 57 26.13 4.74 26.80
C SER A 57 26.97 5.58 27.78
N ALA A 58 26.35 6.51 28.50
CA ALA A 58 27.02 7.43 29.42
C ALA A 58 26.96 6.99 30.89
N VAL A 59 26.19 5.94 31.20
CA VAL A 59 25.97 5.46 32.58
C VAL A 59 27.01 4.41 32.95
N ALA A 60 27.60 4.53 34.14
CA ALA A 60 28.56 3.57 34.67
C ALA A 60 27.91 2.37 35.40
N ASP A 61 26.72 2.57 35.96
CA ASP A 61 25.96 1.52 36.65
C ASP A 61 25.38 0.52 35.63
N ARG A 62 25.82 -0.73 35.72
CA ARG A 62 25.43 -1.80 34.78
C ARG A 62 23.96 -2.17 34.83
N ASP A 63 23.32 -2.08 35.99
CA ASP A 63 21.90 -2.39 36.11
C ASP A 63 21.04 -1.29 35.49
N VAL A 64 21.46 -0.03 35.65
CA VAL A 64 20.81 1.11 35.02
C VAL A 64 21.05 1.11 33.50
N GLU A 65 22.28 0.84 33.04
CA GLU A 65 22.62 0.68 31.62
C GLU A 65 21.71 -0.36 30.96
N LYS A 66 21.58 -1.55 31.58
CA LYS A 66 20.73 -2.62 31.06
C LYS A 66 19.26 -2.22 30.98
N ARG A 67 18.72 -1.55 32.01
CA ARG A 67 17.32 -1.09 32.01
C ARG A 67 17.05 -0.06 30.92
N LEU A 68 17.99 0.85 30.66
CA LEU A 68 17.90 1.83 29.57
C LEU A 68 17.97 1.14 28.20
N ALA A 69 18.87 0.17 28.01
CA ALA A 69 18.95 -0.61 26.78
C ALA A 69 17.65 -1.40 26.53
N ASP A 70 17.04 -1.98 27.58
CA ASP A 70 15.75 -2.65 27.49
C ASP A 70 14.63 -1.66 27.10
N ALA A 71 14.63 -0.45 27.66
CA ALA A 71 13.66 0.59 27.32
C ALA A 71 13.83 1.05 25.85
N GLN A 72 15.06 1.28 25.41
CA GLN A 72 15.39 1.62 24.03
C GLN A 72 14.87 0.57 23.04
N ARG A 73 15.06 -0.72 23.35
CA ARG A 73 14.53 -1.82 22.52
C ARG A 73 13.00 -1.76 22.43
N ARG A 74 12.29 -1.59 23.55
CA ARG A 74 10.83 -1.46 23.55
C ARG A 74 10.34 -0.27 22.72
N VAL A 75 11.02 0.88 22.80
CA VAL A 75 10.70 2.06 21.97
C VAL A 75 10.93 1.77 20.49
N THR A 76 12.00 1.03 20.16
CA THR A 76 12.27 0.59 18.79
C THR A 76 11.18 -0.36 18.27
N ASP A 77 10.72 -1.30 19.09
CA ASP A 77 9.61 -2.19 18.73
C ASP A 77 8.31 -1.41 18.47
N ILE A 78 8.00 -0.42 19.30
CA ILE A 78 6.85 0.50 19.11
C ILE A 78 6.97 1.25 17.78
N LEU A 79 8.17 1.75 17.46
CA LEU A 79 8.43 2.44 16.20
C LEU A 79 8.18 1.52 14.99
N GLU A 80 8.60 0.27 15.06
CA GLU A 80 8.32 -0.72 14.01
C GLU A 80 6.82 -0.98 13.86
N ASP A 81 6.09 -1.09 14.96
CA ASP A 81 4.64 -1.29 14.92
C ASP A 81 3.91 -0.08 14.35
N LEU A 82 4.32 1.14 14.68
CA LEU A 82 3.81 2.35 14.05
C LEU A 82 4.04 2.37 12.53
N ARG A 83 5.24 1.95 12.07
CA ARG A 83 5.54 1.85 10.63
C ARG A 83 4.70 0.77 9.94
N LYS A 84 4.45 -0.36 10.61
CA LYS A 84 3.54 -1.41 10.11
C LYS A 84 2.13 -0.85 9.94
N VAL A 85 1.62 -0.12 10.94
CA VAL A 85 0.29 0.53 10.89
C VAL A 85 0.22 1.55 9.75
N GLY A 86 1.21 2.44 9.65
CA GLY A 86 1.28 3.42 8.54
C GLY A 86 1.26 2.76 7.17
N SER A 87 2.02 1.66 7.01
CA SER A 87 2.07 0.89 5.76
C SER A 87 0.75 0.19 5.41
N MET A 88 -0.07 -0.16 6.41
CA MET A 88 -1.43 -0.67 6.18
C MET A 88 -2.37 0.44 5.69
N ILE A 89 -2.18 1.67 6.17
CA ILE A 89 -2.96 2.85 5.75
C ILE A 89 -2.58 3.25 4.33
N TYR A 90 -1.30 3.52 4.06
CA TYR A 90 -0.82 3.84 2.73
C TYR A 90 0.64 3.37 2.61
N PRO A 91 0.99 2.48 1.68
CA PRO A 91 2.38 2.05 1.54
C PRO A 91 3.28 3.22 1.10
N PRO A 92 4.23 3.70 1.93
CA PRO A 92 4.99 4.93 1.65
C PRO A 92 5.83 4.82 0.38
N VAL A 93 6.30 3.61 0.09
CA VAL A 93 7.07 3.27 -1.13
C VAL A 93 6.33 3.59 -2.44
N LEU A 94 4.99 3.61 -2.42
CA LEU A 94 4.18 3.99 -3.59
C LEU A 94 4.26 5.49 -3.89
N ALA A 95 4.53 6.33 -2.89
CA ALA A 95 4.70 7.76 -3.09
C ALA A 95 6.09 8.10 -3.61
N THR A 96 7.12 7.33 -3.22
CA THR A 96 8.53 7.68 -3.47
C THR A 96 9.12 7.03 -4.72
N THR A 97 8.70 5.82 -5.09
CA THR A 97 9.38 5.02 -6.15
C THR A 97 8.57 4.86 -7.44
N GLY A 98 7.38 5.46 -7.49
CA GLY A 98 6.44 5.29 -8.60
C GLY A 98 5.69 3.95 -8.56
N LEU A 99 4.78 3.74 -9.52
CA LEU A 99 3.80 2.64 -9.44
C LEU A 99 4.44 1.26 -9.59
N GLY A 100 5.35 1.07 -10.55
CA GLY A 100 5.95 -0.22 -10.84
C GLY A 100 6.82 -0.72 -9.70
N PRO A 101 7.95 -0.03 -9.42
CA PRO A 101 8.84 -0.39 -8.30
C PRO A 101 8.10 -0.45 -6.96
N GLY A 102 7.21 0.52 -6.70
CA GLY A 102 6.44 0.55 -5.46
C GLY A 102 5.54 -0.67 -5.27
N LEU A 103 4.82 -1.10 -6.32
CA LEU A 103 4.00 -2.31 -6.23
C LEU A 103 4.84 -3.59 -6.09
N HIS A 104 6.03 -3.64 -6.69
CA HIS A 104 6.96 -4.76 -6.47
C HIS A 104 7.43 -4.84 -5.01
N ALA A 105 7.83 -3.72 -4.41
CA ALA A 105 8.23 -3.68 -3.01
C ALA A 105 7.10 -4.09 -2.07
N VAL A 106 5.87 -3.61 -2.31
CA VAL A 106 4.70 -4.03 -1.51
C VAL A 106 4.41 -5.53 -1.66
N ALA A 107 4.52 -6.07 -2.87
CA ALA A 107 4.33 -7.51 -3.10
C ALA A 107 5.41 -8.35 -2.41
N GLU A 108 6.66 -7.93 -2.47
CA GLU A 108 7.80 -8.60 -1.82
C GLU A 108 7.62 -8.65 -0.30
N GLY A 109 7.28 -7.52 0.33
CA GLY A 109 7.00 -7.45 1.77
C GLY A 109 5.82 -8.33 2.22
N ARG A 110 4.94 -8.75 1.30
CA ARG A 110 3.86 -9.71 1.56
C ARG A 110 4.15 -11.14 1.09
N GLY A 111 5.34 -11.40 0.53
CA GLY A 111 5.72 -12.70 -0.01
C GLY A 111 4.93 -13.10 -1.26
N LEU A 112 4.53 -12.14 -2.10
CA LEU A 112 3.75 -12.38 -3.33
C LEU A 112 4.65 -12.44 -4.57
N ARG A 113 4.35 -13.34 -5.50
CA ARG A 113 5.03 -13.39 -6.82
C ARG A 113 4.28 -12.53 -7.82
N LEU A 114 4.75 -11.30 -8.03
CA LEU A 114 4.08 -10.28 -8.85
C LEU A 114 4.60 -10.24 -10.29
N ARG A 115 3.69 -10.23 -11.27
CA ARG A 115 3.94 -9.81 -12.65
C ARG A 115 3.14 -8.55 -12.98
N LEU A 116 3.82 -7.46 -13.32
CA LEU A 116 3.21 -6.19 -13.70
C LEU A 116 3.25 -5.98 -15.20
N ASP A 117 2.15 -5.46 -15.73
CA ASP A 117 2.00 -5.05 -17.12
C ASP A 117 1.37 -3.65 -17.14
N LEU A 118 2.22 -2.63 -17.13
CA LEU A 118 1.85 -1.22 -17.03
C LEU A 118 1.77 -0.57 -18.43
N PRO A 119 1.02 0.53 -18.59
CA PRO A 119 1.03 1.28 -19.85
C PRO A 119 2.42 1.86 -20.14
N SER A 120 2.77 1.99 -21.42
CA SER A 120 4.01 2.65 -21.86
C SER A 120 4.03 4.16 -21.56
N THR A 121 2.85 4.78 -21.53
CA THR A 121 2.69 6.17 -21.10
C THR A 121 2.54 6.25 -19.59
N GLU A 122 3.20 7.22 -18.99
CA GLU A 122 3.10 7.46 -17.56
C GLU A 122 1.68 7.90 -17.14
N LEU A 123 1.23 7.35 -16.01
CA LEU A 123 -0.03 7.76 -15.38
C LEU A 123 0.17 9.10 -14.65
N GLY A 124 -0.81 10.00 -14.75
CA GLY A 124 -0.83 11.22 -13.92
C GLY A 124 -0.83 10.89 -12.43
N ALA A 125 -0.39 11.83 -11.60
CA ALA A 125 -0.20 11.60 -10.16
C ALA A 125 -1.44 11.02 -9.45
N GLU A 126 -2.63 11.57 -9.74
CA GLU A 126 -3.90 11.06 -9.17
C GLU A 126 -4.17 9.61 -9.59
N ALA A 127 -4.04 9.32 -10.89
CA ALA A 127 -4.24 7.99 -11.46
C ALA A 127 -3.26 6.98 -10.84
N ARG A 128 -2.00 7.39 -10.67
CA ARG A 128 -0.93 6.59 -10.09
C ARG A 128 -1.23 6.22 -8.64
N SER A 129 -1.54 7.20 -7.80
CA SER A 129 -1.82 6.99 -6.37
C SER A 129 -3.03 6.07 -6.18
N ARG A 130 -4.16 6.35 -6.86
CA ARG A 130 -5.38 5.55 -6.72
C ARG A 130 -5.22 4.13 -7.25
N THR A 131 -4.47 3.95 -8.34
CA THR A 131 -4.15 2.63 -8.90
C THR A 131 -3.25 1.84 -7.97
N GLY A 132 -2.20 2.49 -7.44
CA GLY A 132 -1.28 1.87 -6.48
C GLY A 132 -2.01 1.41 -5.23
N LEU A 133 -2.84 2.27 -4.65
CA LEU A 133 -3.61 1.96 -3.45
C LEU A 133 -4.62 0.84 -3.68
N LEU A 134 -5.37 0.87 -4.79
CA LEU A 134 -6.29 -0.21 -5.17
C LEU A 134 -5.59 -1.59 -5.21
N VAL A 135 -4.43 -1.64 -5.84
CA VAL A 135 -3.69 -2.89 -6.01
C VAL A 135 -3.07 -3.34 -4.68
N ALA A 136 -2.51 -2.41 -3.91
CA ALA A 136 -1.96 -2.68 -2.58
C ALA A 136 -3.03 -3.21 -1.62
N ASP A 137 -4.22 -2.61 -1.61
CA ASP A 137 -5.36 -3.09 -0.81
C ASP A 137 -5.75 -4.51 -1.22
N HIS A 138 -5.76 -4.82 -2.52
CA HIS A 138 -5.99 -6.20 -2.99
C HIS A 138 -4.92 -7.16 -2.50
N PHE A 139 -3.64 -6.76 -2.49
CA PHE A 139 -2.54 -7.59 -1.97
C PHE A 139 -2.72 -7.95 -0.49
N GLN A 140 -3.35 -7.09 0.32
CA GLN A 140 -3.63 -7.38 1.73
C GLN A 140 -4.59 -8.57 1.92
N THR A 141 -5.41 -8.87 0.91
CA THR A 141 -6.33 -10.03 0.93
C THR A 141 -5.66 -11.35 0.57
N LEU A 142 -4.38 -11.31 0.17
CA LEU A 142 -3.66 -12.46 -0.37
C LEU A 142 -2.76 -13.13 0.67
N ARG A 143 -2.63 -14.44 0.56
CA ARG A 143 -1.72 -15.25 1.38
C ARG A 143 -0.30 -15.19 0.81
N PRO A 144 0.76 -15.23 1.64
CA PRO A 144 2.13 -15.41 1.17
C PRO A 144 2.24 -16.62 0.22
N GLY A 145 3.06 -16.50 -0.81
CA GLY A 145 3.21 -17.49 -1.88
C GLY A 145 2.20 -17.39 -3.04
N SER A 146 1.23 -16.47 -2.96
CA SER A 146 0.28 -16.25 -4.07
C SER A 146 0.97 -15.69 -5.31
N VAL A 147 0.51 -16.11 -6.49
CA VAL A 147 0.95 -15.55 -7.79
C VAL A 147 -0.06 -14.52 -8.24
N VAL A 148 0.42 -13.32 -8.59
CA VAL A 148 -0.45 -12.20 -8.95
C VAL A 148 0.02 -11.57 -10.25
N ARG A 149 -0.92 -11.36 -11.18
CA ARG A 149 -0.69 -10.60 -12.41
C ARG A 149 -1.57 -9.37 -12.40
N VAL A 150 -0.97 -8.19 -12.51
CA VAL A 150 -1.71 -6.92 -12.60
C VAL A 150 -1.45 -6.31 -13.97
N ARG A 151 -2.53 -6.03 -14.70
CA ARG A 151 -2.49 -5.31 -15.97
C ARG A 151 -3.20 -3.98 -15.83
N VAL A 152 -2.51 -2.91 -16.16
CA VAL A 152 -3.03 -1.54 -16.15
C VAL A 152 -3.02 -1.00 -17.59
N ARG A 153 -4.14 -0.40 -18.01
CA ARG A 153 -4.31 0.16 -19.37
C ARG A 153 -5.07 1.48 -19.34
N GLY A 154 -4.80 2.34 -20.31
CA GLY A 154 -5.47 3.63 -20.48
C GLY A 154 -4.73 4.80 -19.82
N ARG A 155 -5.24 6.02 -20.04
CA ARG A 155 -4.64 7.28 -19.54
C ARG A 155 -5.62 8.10 -18.70
N ARG A 156 -6.74 8.54 -19.29
CA ARG A 156 -7.85 9.25 -18.58
C ARG A 156 -8.86 8.30 -17.94
N LEU A 157 -9.06 7.14 -18.58
CA LEU A 157 -9.85 6.05 -18.06
C LEU A 157 -8.92 4.87 -17.86
N VAL A 158 -8.49 4.66 -16.62
CA VAL A 158 -7.55 3.60 -16.26
C VAL A 158 -8.32 2.34 -15.94
N ARG A 159 -8.01 1.25 -16.65
CA ARG A 159 -8.57 -0.08 -16.41
C ARG A 159 -7.51 -0.92 -15.73
N VAL A 160 -7.86 -1.50 -14.58
CA VAL A 160 -6.99 -2.39 -13.81
C VAL A 160 -7.62 -3.77 -13.84
N ARG A 161 -6.81 -4.78 -14.17
CA ARG A 161 -7.19 -6.19 -14.08
C ARG A 161 -6.16 -6.92 -13.24
N ILE A 162 -6.62 -7.60 -12.22
CA ILE A 162 -5.79 -8.38 -11.30
C ILE A 162 -6.21 -9.84 -11.44
N THR A 163 -5.26 -10.71 -11.70
CA THR A 163 -5.47 -12.17 -11.65
C THR A 163 -4.61 -12.71 -10.53
N ASP A 164 -5.21 -13.35 -9.53
CA ASP A 164 -4.49 -13.95 -8.42
C ASP A 164 -4.77 -15.45 -8.29
N GLN A 165 -3.76 -16.20 -7.87
CA GLN A 165 -3.87 -17.61 -7.54
C GLN A 165 -3.21 -17.84 -6.18
N GLN A 166 -4.02 -18.21 -5.20
CA GLN A 166 -3.55 -18.49 -3.84
C GLN A 166 -2.99 -19.92 -3.73
N PRO A 167 -2.01 -20.17 -2.83
CA PRO A 167 -1.53 -21.52 -2.55
C PRO A 167 -2.68 -22.43 -2.12
N GLY A 168 -2.73 -23.64 -2.70
CA GLY A 168 -3.80 -24.61 -2.46
C GLY A 168 -5.16 -24.27 -3.09
N GLY A 169 -5.28 -23.14 -3.80
CA GLY A 169 -6.49 -22.76 -4.53
C GLY A 169 -6.55 -23.47 -5.89
N ALA A 170 -7.71 -24.09 -6.19
CA ALA A 170 -7.91 -24.87 -7.41
C ALA A 170 -7.97 -24.01 -8.70
N MET A 171 -8.39 -22.74 -8.62
CA MET A 171 -8.52 -21.87 -9.79
C MET A 171 -8.05 -20.43 -9.55
N PRO A 172 -7.47 -19.76 -10.57
CA PRO A 172 -7.19 -18.33 -10.53
C PRO A 172 -8.47 -17.49 -10.41
N ARG A 173 -8.41 -16.42 -9.61
CA ARG A 173 -9.47 -15.44 -9.46
C ARG A 173 -9.15 -14.21 -10.28
N GLU A 174 -10.15 -13.62 -10.93
CA GLU A 174 -9.99 -12.38 -11.67
C GLU A 174 -10.78 -11.25 -11.01
N ARG A 175 -10.11 -10.11 -10.86
CA ARG A 175 -10.66 -8.86 -10.36
C ARG A 175 -10.45 -7.74 -11.38
N ARG A 176 -11.41 -6.81 -11.46
CA ARG A 176 -11.39 -5.70 -12.42
C ARG A 176 -11.79 -4.39 -11.73
N ALA A 177 -11.20 -3.28 -12.14
CA ALA A 177 -11.60 -1.95 -11.74
C ALA A 177 -11.44 -0.96 -12.89
N VAL A 178 -12.21 0.13 -12.84
CA VAL A 178 -12.08 1.24 -13.76
C VAL A 178 -12.02 2.54 -12.97
N LEU A 179 -10.94 3.31 -13.15
CA LEU A 179 -10.75 4.62 -12.56
C LEU A 179 -10.93 5.68 -13.63
N ARG A 180 -11.75 6.68 -13.33
CA ARG A 180 -11.80 7.92 -14.12
C ARG A 180 -10.87 8.92 -13.47
N CYS A 181 -9.94 9.44 -14.26
CA CYS A 181 -8.96 10.44 -13.87
C CYS A 181 -9.28 11.71 -14.65
N ALA A 182 -9.46 12.82 -13.93
CA ALA A 182 -9.71 14.13 -14.51
C ALA A 182 -8.41 14.72 -15.09
#